data_AF-A0AAJ7S6S8-F1
#
_entry.id   AF-A0AAJ7S6S8-F1
#
_cell.length_a   1.000
_cell.length_b   1.000
_cell.length_c   1.000
_cell.angle_alpha   90.00
_cell.angle_beta   90.00
_cell.angle_gamma   90.00
#
_symmetry.space_group_name_H-M   'P 1'
#
loop_
_entity.id
_entity.type
_entity.pdbx_description
1 polymer ?
#
loop_
_entity_poly.entity_id
_entity_poly.type
_entity_poly.pdbx_seq_one_letter_code
_entity_poly.pdbx_strand_id
1 'polypeptide(L)'
;MAQYIPPIHQDFLDGRAEFVTVSMDLDSGIPYGTKLCIPELNEKFLRQIPLQARDRSHYDDVKINSPDFSHVDICVRTEEDTYDNSVNGLVTLYA
;
A
#
# COMPACT_ATOMS: atom_id res chain seq x y z
N MET A 1 1.89 -10.33 -7.28
CA MET A 1 1.05 -10.57 -6.09
C MET A 1 1.90 -10.18 -4.89
N ALA A 2 1.45 -9.22 -4.09
CA ALA A 2 2.09 -8.93 -2.81
C ALA A 2 2.06 -10.19 -1.93
N GLN A 3 3.16 -10.47 -1.23
CA GLN A 3 3.18 -11.57 -0.27
C GLN A 3 2.22 -11.21 0.88
N TYR A 4 1.55 -12.19 1.49
CA TYR A 4 0.69 -11.93 2.64
C TYR A 4 1.55 -11.40 3.81
N ILE A 5 1.57 -10.08 3.98
CA ILE A 5 2.29 -9.41 5.08
C ILE A 5 1.27 -8.65 5.94
N PRO A 6 0.97 -9.14 7.15
CA PRO A 6 0.10 -8.43 8.07
C PRO A 6 0.81 -7.17 8.63
N PRO A 7 0.04 -6.14 9.02
CA PRO A 7 -1.41 -6.05 8.95
C PRO A 7 -1.95 -5.68 7.55
N ILE A 8 -2.92 -6.46 7.05
CA ILE A 8 -3.57 -6.19 5.76
C ILE A 8 -4.65 -5.11 5.91
N HIS A 9 -5.18 -4.60 4.79
CA HIS A 9 -6.17 -3.53 4.80
C HIS A 9 -7.37 -3.81 5.72
N GLN A 10 -7.92 -5.02 5.65
CA GLN A 10 -9.06 -5.40 6.49
C GLN A 10 -8.70 -5.59 7.98
N ASP A 11 -7.45 -5.87 8.34
CA ASP A 11 -7.05 -5.94 9.76
C ASP A 11 -7.14 -4.56 10.41
N PHE A 12 -6.80 -3.50 9.66
CA PHE A 12 -6.98 -2.12 10.10
C PHE A 12 -8.46 -1.74 10.20
N LEU A 13 -9.28 -2.11 9.19
CA LEU A 13 -10.72 -1.84 9.21
C LEU A 13 -11.42 -2.55 10.37
N ASP A 14 -11.00 -3.77 10.71
CA ASP A 14 -11.49 -4.54 11.85
C ASP A 14 -10.93 -4.05 13.20
N GLY A 15 -10.08 -3.02 13.21
CA GLY A 15 -9.47 -2.46 14.43
C GLY A 15 -8.40 -3.36 15.08
N ARG A 16 -7.88 -4.34 14.34
CA ARG A 16 -6.84 -5.28 14.78
C ARG A 16 -5.42 -4.77 14.54
N ALA A 17 -5.28 -3.65 13.83
CA ALA A 17 -4.01 -3.04 13.49
C ALA A 17 -4.08 -1.51 13.52
N GLU A 18 -2.93 -0.87 13.75
CA GLU A 18 -2.79 0.59 13.79
C GLU A 18 -2.45 1.20 12.42
N PHE A 19 -2.05 0.38 11.46
CA PHE A 19 -1.70 0.77 10.09
C PHE A 19 -1.95 -0.37 9.12
N VAL A 20 -1.89 -0.07 7.83
CA VAL A 20 -1.94 -1.03 6.73
C VAL A 20 -0.56 -1.15 6.12
N THR A 21 -0.06 -2.38 6.00
CA THR A 21 1.19 -2.66 5.28
C THR A 21 0.94 -2.56 3.78
N VAL A 22 1.84 -1.85 3.09
CA VAL A 22 1.91 -1.85 1.63
C VAL A 22 3.27 -2.39 1.17
N SER A 23 3.27 -2.97 -0.01
CA SER A 23 4.48 -3.36 -0.72
C SER A 23 4.85 -2.30 -1.74
N MET A 24 6.15 -1.99 -1.80
CA MET A 24 6.72 -1.07 -2.77
C MET A 24 8.09 -1.56 -3.19
N ASP A 25 8.66 -0.95 -4.23
CA ASP A 25 10.05 -1.17 -4.57
C ASP A 25 10.97 -0.47 -3.56
N LEU A 26 11.38 -1.19 -2.52
CA LEU A 26 12.32 -0.67 -1.53
C LEU A 26 13.75 -0.51 -2.09
N ASP A 27 14.07 -1.16 -3.22
CA ASP A 27 15.37 -1.04 -3.89
C ASP A 27 15.43 0.25 -4.75
N SER A 28 14.28 0.90 -4.98
CA SER A 28 14.22 2.28 -5.50
C SER A 28 14.80 3.32 -4.53
N GLY A 29 15.04 2.97 -3.27
CA GLY A 29 15.52 3.91 -2.24
C GLY A 29 14.43 4.51 -1.37
N ILE A 30 13.19 3.99 -1.45
CA ILE A 30 12.15 4.23 -0.46
C ILE A 30 12.56 3.59 0.88
N PRO A 31 12.68 4.36 1.97
CA PRO A 31 13.01 3.79 3.28
C PRO A 31 11.94 2.81 3.78
N TYR A 32 12.38 1.73 4.43
CA TYR A 32 11.47 0.83 5.13
C TYR A 32 10.70 1.57 6.24
N GLY A 33 9.38 1.42 6.27
CA GLY A 33 8.50 2.11 7.20
C GLY A 33 8.10 3.53 6.77
N THR A 34 8.38 3.92 5.54
CA THR A 34 7.85 5.17 4.95
C THR A 34 6.33 5.19 5.13
N LYS A 35 5.83 6.27 5.74
CA LYS A 35 4.40 6.48 5.96
C LYS A 35 3.80 7.05 4.69
N LEU A 36 2.66 6.51 4.29
CA LEU A 36 2.00 6.87 3.05
C LEU A 36 0.55 7.25 3.31
N CYS A 37 0.02 8.07 2.41
CA CYS A 37 -1.38 8.47 2.40
C CYS A 37 -1.92 8.34 0.98
N ILE A 38 -3.05 7.64 0.87
CA ILE A 38 -3.85 7.54 -0.36
C ILE A 38 -5.21 8.20 -0.05
N PRO A 39 -5.45 9.45 -0.49
CA PRO A 39 -6.69 10.17 -0.20
C PRO A 39 -7.94 9.42 -0.66
N GLU A 40 -7.88 8.74 -1.80
CA GLU A 40 -8.99 8.00 -2.39
C GLU A 40 -9.48 6.88 -1.47
N LEU A 41 -8.57 6.23 -0.74
CA LEU A 41 -8.91 5.27 0.30
C LEU A 41 -9.54 5.97 1.51
N ASN A 42 -8.97 7.10 1.93
CA ASN A 42 -9.49 7.83 3.08
C ASN A 42 -10.92 8.34 2.85
N GLU A 43 -11.21 8.86 1.66
CA GLU A 43 -12.53 9.34 1.26
C GLU A 43 -13.53 8.21 1.22
N LYS A 44 -13.16 7.06 0.65
CA LYS A 44 -14.03 5.90 0.55
C LYS A 44 -14.44 5.34 1.92
N PHE A 45 -13.49 5.19 2.84
CA PHE A 45 -13.74 4.63 4.16
C PHE A 45 -14.12 5.70 5.20
N LEU A 46 -14.22 6.97 4.79
CA LEU A 46 -14.52 8.13 5.63
C LEU A 46 -13.64 8.19 6.88
N ARG A 47 -12.38 7.75 6.75
CA ARG A 47 -11.42 7.60 7.85
C ARG A 47 -10.01 7.68 7.30
N GLN A 48 -9.10 8.27 8.07
CA GLN A 48 -7.67 8.20 7.74
C GLN A 48 -7.14 6.78 7.91
N ILE A 49 -6.58 6.23 6.84
CA ILE A 49 -5.94 4.93 6.76
C ILE A 49 -4.43 5.16 6.67
N PRO A 50 -3.70 5.05 7.79
CA PRO A 50 -2.25 5.17 7.78
C PRO A 50 -1.65 3.95 7.09
N LEU A 51 -0.91 4.19 6.01
CA LEU A 51 -0.23 3.16 5.23
C LEU A 51 1.27 3.20 5.56
N GLN A 52 1.94 2.05 5.53
CA GLN A 52 3.39 1.98 5.69
C GLN A 52 4.03 1.00 4.70
N ALA A 53 5.08 1.45 4.02
CA ALA A 53 5.90 0.60 3.15
C ALA A 53 6.70 -0.40 4.02
N ARG A 54 6.18 -1.62 4.16
CA ARG A 54 6.73 -2.65 5.06
C ARG A 54 6.96 -3.99 4.34
N ASP A 55 6.60 -4.07 3.07
CA ASP A 55 6.90 -5.20 2.20
C ASP A 55 7.67 -4.71 0.95
N ARG A 56 8.37 -5.65 0.31
CA ARG A 56 9.17 -5.41 -0.89
C ARG A 56 8.54 -6.14 -2.07
N SER A 57 8.18 -5.38 -3.08
CA SER A 57 7.90 -5.87 -4.43
C SER A 57 9.07 -5.48 -5.35
N HIS A 58 9.31 -6.25 -6.40
CA HIS A 58 10.30 -5.93 -7.41
C HIS A 58 9.58 -5.66 -8.73
N TYR A 59 9.86 -4.50 -9.33
CA TYR A 59 9.28 -4.10 -10.61
C TYR A 59 10.39 -3.80 -11.61
N ASP A 60 10.24 -4.28 -12.84
CA ASP A 60 11.29 -4.18 -13.87
C ASP A 60 11.43 -2.74 -14.42
N ASP A 61 10.45 -1.87 -14.18
CA ASP A 61 10.36 -0.50 -14.71
C ASP A 61 10.72 0.59 -13.69
N VAL A 62 11.22 0.22 -12.51
CA VAL A 62 11.56 1.15 -11.43
C VAL A 62 13.01 1.64 -11.52
N LYS A 63 13.22 2.94 -11.23
CA LYS A 63 14.57 3.51 -11.16
C LYS A 63 15.28 3.07 -9.87
N ILE A 64 16.36 2.32 -10.03
CA ILE A 64 17.23 1.92 -8.93
C ILE A 64 17.89 3.17 -8.32
N ASN A 65 17.91 3.26 -6.98
CA ASN A 65 18.51 4.37 -6.20
C ASN A 65 17.85 5.76 -6.38
N SER A 66 16.61 5.83 -6.87
CA SER A 66 15.81 7.06 -6.86
C SER A 66 14.40 6.72 -6.39
N PRO A 67 13.90 7.31 -5.27
CA PRO A 67 12.60 6.94 -4.71
C PRO A 67 11.50 6.96 -5.77
N ASP A 68 10.90 5.79 -6.00
CA ASP A 68 9.91 5.59 -7.05
C ASP A 68 8.57 5.18 -6.45
N PHE A 69 7.61 6.09 -6.52
CA PHE A 69 6.26 5.93 -5.96
C PHE A 69 5.23 5.57 -7.04
N SER A 70 5.68 5.13 -8.22
CA SER A 70 4.78 4.74 -9.32
C SER A 70 3.99 3.47 -9.05
N HIS A 71 4.50 2.58 -8.19
CA HIS A 71 3.89 1.30 -7.85
C HIS A 71 3.68 1.14 -6.35
N VAL A 72 2.49 0.69 -5.97
CA VAL A 72 2.15 0.32 -4.59
C VAL A 72 1.20 -0.87 -4.63
N ASP A 73 1.52 -1.93 -3.89
CA ASP A 73 0.60 -3.04 -3.69
C ASP A 73 -0.01 -2.99 -2.29
N ILE A 74 -1.32 -3.13 -2.19
CA ILE A 74 -2.04 -3.25 -0.91
C ILE A 74 -2.56 -4.69 -0.80
N CYS A 75 -2.19 -5.38 0.28
CA CYS A 75 -2.77 -6.69 0.56
C CYS A 75 -4.22 -6.54 1.02
N VAL A 76 -5.11 -7.26 0.33
CA VAL A 76 -6.52 -7.42 0.69
C VAL A 76 -6.83 -8.88 1.02
N ARG A 77 -7.91 -9.10 1.79
CA ARG A 77 -8.23 -10.41 2.37
C ARG A 77 -8.73 -11.41 1.33
N THR A 78 -9.55 -10.96 0.38
CA THR A 78 -10.20 -11.82 -0.60
C THR A 78 -9.94 -11.35 -2.03
N GLU A 79 -10.11 -12.25 -3.00
CA GLU A 79 -10.04 -11.90 -4.42
C GLU A 79 -11.10 -10.84 -4.77
N GLU A 80 -12.30 -10.93 -4.20
CA GLU A 80 -13.38 -9.98 -4.46
C GLU A 80 -13.01 -8.55 -4.05
N ASP A 81 -12.26 -8.39 -2.95
CA ASP A 81 -11.74 -7.09 -2.51
C ASP A 81 -10.78 -6.46 -3.55
N THR A 82 -10.15 -7.27 -4.41
CA THR A 82 -9.25 -6.76 -5.47
C THR A 82 -10.01 -6.09 -6.61
N TYR A 83 -11.33 -6.29 -6.72
CA TYR A 83 -12.14 -5.63 -7.75
C TYR A 83 -12.52 -4.19 -7.37
N ASP A 84 -12.14 -3.76 -6.17
CA ASP A 84 -12.38 -2.41 -5.71
C ASP A 84 -11.38 -1.43 -6.31
N ASN A 85 -11.89 -0.47 -7.09
CA ASN A 85 -11.07 0.53 -7.79
C ASN A 85 -10.20 1.38 -6.85
N SER A 86 -10.52 1.46 -5.56
CA SER A 86 -9.71 2.21 -4.58
C SER A 86 -8.43 1.50 -4.17
N VAL A 87 -8.33 0.19 -4.39
CA VAL A 87 -7.11 -0.62 -4.14
C VAL A 87 -6.52 -1.19 -5.42
N ASN A 88 -7.27 -1.18 -6.53
CA ASN A 88 -6.86 -1.70 -7.82
C ASN A 88 -7.13 -0.66 -8.92
N GLY A 89 -6.40 0.46 -8.86
CA GLY A 89 -6.56 1.58 -9.77
C GLY A 89 -5.46 2.62 -9.63
N LEU A 90 -5.54 3.67 -10.47
CA LEU A 90 -4.68 4.83 -10.34
C LEU A 90 -5.10 5.65 -9.12
N VAL A 91 -4.14 5.95 -8.26
CA VAL A 91 -4.34 6.68 -7.01
C VAL A 91 -3.27 7.77 -6.85
N THR A 92 -3.58 8.76 -6.02
CA THR A 92 -2.63 9.78 -5.60
C THR A 92 -1.91 9.30 -4.35
N LEU A 93 -0.58 9.33 -4.36
CA LEU A 93 0.23 8.86 -3.24
C LEU A 93 1.07 10.01 -2.67
N TYR A 94 0.90 10.25 -1.37
CA TYR A 94 1.71 11.18 -0.59
C TYR A 94 2.61 10.41 0.37
N ALA A 95 3.89 10.78 0.42
CA ALA A 95 4.93 10.18 1.26
C ALA A 95 5.61 11.23 2.14
#